data_AF-A0A2V2AQ28-F1
#
_entry.id   AF-A0A2V2AQ28-F1
#
_cell.length_a   1.000
_cell.length_b   1.000
_cell.length_c   1.000
_cell.angle_alpha   90.00
_cell.angle_beta   90.00
_cell.angle_gamma   90.00
#
_symmetry.space_group_name_H-M   'P 1'
#
loop_
_entity.id
_entity.type
_entity.pdbx_description
1 polymer ?
#
loop_
_entity_poly.entity_id
_entity_poly.type
_entity_poly.pdbx_seq_one_letter_code
_entity_poly.pdbx_strand_id
1 'polypeptide(L)'
;MSAVHRPLTTWVRDARPSGTAPGDTTPIPGQVRGNGATLPSAPGPFWAAHGPVNDGDERADARSLDRFRTGWERGSLPLADGGHALALIEPATGAAVVELDDLGVPLPADPATAEVVAAIERRWPAERLEPAEQALLTAAHPGLRYSLLDRLAAEGRPEPECFHVLPWERVDRLADEVTAALGASGPAQGAAAAGRPVRLRHYFAPAGSRFTAALEQLGSALRAADPRRRRVATTALCARLAGAATGRIPQPTRERLIRLLDAVGRGDAFLYATAALAAERLAGAFAAPGLGNAGVGTAGVGIADVVWHRLDYGRPATVRNRFAPLASGGTDAAEDEVLRAAFSLTLTVQDDGRLYVAVSAPFDTATAALLAGGYDEVLLLPVHVTGAAEGSELYVLLTPFSDSLSGDLAMTVAAESEVTADQAGPPLGLADLPFLDPEAVRRTLACQVRASDRRRWRQLLDRLPAGHPVRRGSEGA
;
A
#
# COMPACT_ATOMS: atom_id res chain seq x y z
N MET A 1 -6.69 11.22 5.62
CA MET A 1 -7.61 10.14 5.19
C MET A 1 -8.21 9.53 6.43
N SER A 2 -9.55 9.42 6.50
CA SER A 2 -10.22 8.62 7.52
C SER A 2 -9.69 7.19 7.41
N ALA A 3 -9.06 6.74 8.49
CA ALA A 3 -9.13 5.34 8.82
C ALA A 3 -10.62 5.03 9.06
N VAL A 4 -11.17 4.05 8.35
CA VAL A 4 -12.58 3.70 8.48
C VAL A 4 -12.74 2.95 9.80
N HIS A 5 -13.07 3.64 10.88
CA HIS A 5 -13.24 3.06 12.23
C HIS A 5 -14.60 3.41 12.80
N ARG A 6 -15.16 2.56 13.67
CA ARG A 6 -16.49 2.00 13.37
C ARG A 6 -17.47 1.99 14.53
N PRO A 7 -18.77 1.89 14.22
CA PRO A 7 -19.79 1.82 15.25
C PRO A 7 -19.74 0.50 16.04
N LEU A 8 -19.98 0.57 17.34
CA LEU A 8 -20.20 -0.59 18.21
C LEU A 8 -21.70 -0.79 18.43
N THR A 9 -22.13 -2.04 18.66
CA THR A 9 -23.55 -2.35 18.94
C THR A 9 -23.71 -2.84 20.37
N THR A 10 -24.68 -2.30 21.11
CA THR A 10 -25.01 -2.79 22.46
C THR A 10 -25.75 -4.10 22.36
N TRP A 11 -25.49 -5.00 23.29
CA TRP A 11 -26.23 -6.25 23.45
C TRP A 11 -26.64 -6.43 24.90
N VAL A 12 -27.88 -6.86 25.13
CA VAL A 12 -28.41 -7.10 26.47
C VAL A 12 -28.80 -8.56 26.60
N ARG A 13 -28.49 -9.15 27.76
CA ARG A 13 -28.82 -10.54 28.07
C ARG A 13 -30.33 -10.69 28.22
N ASP A 14 -30.97 -11.49 27.37
CA ASP A 14 -32.37 -11.85 27.58
C ASP A 14 -32.45 -12.86 28.73
N ALA A 15 -32.72 -12.38 29.93
CA ALA A 15 -33.11 -13.21 31.05
C ALA A 15 -34.60 -13.58 30.91
N ARG A 16 -34.94 -14.51 30.01
CA ARG A 16 -36.26 -15.16 30.07
C ARG A 16 -36.16 -16.52 30.76
N PRO A 17 -36.46 -16.61 32.06
CA PRO A 17 -37.10 -17.81 32.57
C PRO A 17 -38.56 -17.76 32.10
N SER A 18 -38.94 -18.52 31.08
CA SER A 18 -40.36 -18.73 30.78
C SER A 18 -40.94 -19.71 31.80
N GLY A 19 -41.14 -19.24 33.02
CA GLY A 19 -41.97 -19.88 34.02
C GLY A 19 -43.25 -19.08 34.19
N THR A 20 -44.29 -19.42 33.41
CA THR A 20 -45.67 -19.66 33.84
C THR A 20 -46.51 -19.94 32.59
N ALA A 21 -47.05 -21.15 32.51
CA ALA A 21 -48.03 -21.52 31.51
C ALA A 21 -49.27 -20.60 31.63
N PRO A 22 -49.81 -20.04 30.53
CA PRO A 22 -51.21 -19.67 30.51
C PRO A 22 -52.01 -20.96 30.50
N GLY A 23 -52.92 -21.07 31.48
CA GLY A 23 -53.87 -22.16 31.55
C GLY A 23 -54.64 -22.36 30.25
N ASP A 24 -54.71 -23.62 29.87
CA ASP A 24 -55.95 -24.31 29.52
C ASP A 24 -56.92 -23.58 28.56
N THR A 25 -56.79 -23.91 27.28
CA THR A 25 -57.96 -24.20 26.43
C THR A 25 -57.65 -25.33 25.45
N THR A 26 -58.17 -26.53 25.81
CA THR A 26 -58.68 -27.61 24.95
C THR A 26 -57.73 -28.40 24.01
N PRO A 27 -57.82 -29.76 23.98
CA PRO A 27 -57.03 -30.59 23.08
C PRO A 27 -57.68 -30.71 21.69
N ILE A 28 -56.87 -30.54 20.64
CA ILE A 28 -57.23 -30.99 19.28
C ILE A 28 -56.75 -32.44 19.12
N PRO A 29 -57.61 -33.42 18.83
CA PRO A 29 -57.19 -34.80 18.58
C PRO A 29 -56.62 -34.94 17.16
N GLY A 30 -55.40 -35.46 17.09
CA GLY A 30 -54.83 -36.05 15.87
C GLY A 30 -53.78 -35.20 15.17
N GLN A 31 -52.50 -35.42 15.50
CA GLN A 31 -51.46 -35.56 14.48
C GLN A 31 -50.19 -36.25 15.05
N VAL A 32 -50.01 -37.49 14.59
CA VAL A 32 -48.78 -38.22 14.22
C VAL A 32 -47.51 -37.99 15.05
N ARG A 33 -47.13 -39.04 15.78
CA ARG A 33 -45.76 -39.28 16.29
C ARG A 33 -44.77 -39.44 15.13
N GLY A 34 -43.69 -38.66 15.14
CA GLY A 34 -42.46 -38.92 14.41
C GLY A 34 -41.27 -38.87 15.35
N ASN A 35 -40.61 -40.01 15.54
CA ASN A 35 -39.29 -40.18 16.17
C ASN A 35 -38.28 -39.22 15.51
N GLY A 36 -37.33 -38.55 16.16
CA GLY A 36 -36.56 -38.87 17.35
C GLY A 36 -35.10 -38.51 17.03
N ALA A 37 -34.69 -37.28 17.34
CA ALA A 37 -33.30 -36.86 17.55
C ALA A 37 -33.30 -35.43 18.12
N THR A 38 -33.76 -35.29 19.35
CA THR A 38 -33.57 -34.07 20.15
C THR A 38 -32.09 -33.99 20.50
N LEU A 39 -31.34 -33.16 19.77
CA LEU A 39 -30.06 -32.66 20.26
C LEU A 39 -30.34 -31.88 21.56
N PRO A 40 -29.56 -32.04 22.63
CA PRO A 40 -29.69 -31.19 23.80
C PRO A 40 -29.11 -29.82 23.44
N SER A 41 -29.90 -28.97 22.81
CA SER A 41 -29.68 -27.53 22.83
C SER A 41 -29.94 -27.07 24.26
N ALA A 42 -28.89 -27.00 25.07
CA ALA A 42 -28.95 -26.16 26.26
C ALA A 42 -29.16 -24.71 25.77
N PRO A 43 -30.29 -24.04 26.06
CA PRO A 43 -30.45 -22.65 25.70
C PRO A 43 -29.62 -21.86 26.72
N GLY A 44 -28.37 -21.58 26.37
CA GLY A 44 -27.66 -20.47 26.99
C GLY A 44 -28.49 -19.19 26.81
N PRO A 45 -28.36 -18.21 27.70
CA PRO A 45 -29.03 -16.93 27.53
C PRO A 45 -28.60 -16.32 26.19
N PHE A 46 -29.56 -16.06 25.31
CA PHE A 46 -29.31 -15.36 24.05
C PHE A 46 -29.22 -13.86 24.32
N TRP A 47 -28.33 -13.19 23.61
CA TRP A 47 -28.19 -11.74 23.68
C TRP A 47 -29.02 -11.11 22.56
N ALA A 48 -29.71 -10.02 22.85
CA ALA A 48 -30.45 -9.23 21.85
C ALA A 48 -29.72 -7.90 21.58
N ALA A 49 -29.60 -7.53 20.30
CA ALA A 49 -28.97 -6.28 19.88
C ALA A 49 -29.86 -5.08 20.22
N HIS A 50 -29.27 -4.05 20.81
CA HIS A 50 -29.91 -2.81 21.22
C HIS A 50 -29.08 -1.60 20.78
N GLY A 51 -29.37 -1.04 19.60
CA GLY A 51 -28.82 0.24 19.13
C GLY A 51 -27.28 0.33 19.04
N PRO A 52 -26.75 1.38 18.39
CA PRO A 52 -25.33 1.68 18.41
C PRO A 52 -24.88 2.27 19.76
N VAL A 53 -23.63 2.09 20.17
CA VAL A 53 -23.09 2.65 21.43
C VAL A 53 -22.32 3.96 21.24
N ASN A 54 -21.73 4.17 20.06
CA ASN A 54 -20.93 5.37 19.75
C ASN A 54 -21.62 6.28 18.73
N ASP A 55 -22.92 6.13 18.47
CA ASP A 55 -23.70 6.97 17.54
C ASP A 55 -23.08 7.18 16.14
N GLY A 56 -22.21 6.25 15.71
CA GLY A 56 -21.47 6.38 14.46
C GLY A 56 -20.28 7.34 14.52
N ASP A 57 -19.88 7.84 15.70
CA ASP A 57 -18.59 8.50 15.90
C ASP A 57 -17.46 7.48 15.75
N GLU A 58 -16.98 7.52 14.52
CA GLU A 58 -16.02 6.66 13.87
C GLU A 58 -14.59 6.81 14.49
N ARG A 59 -14.38 7.85 15.31
CA ARG A 59 -13.08 8.18 15.92
C ARG A 59 -12.99 7.87 17.40
N ALA A 60 -14.11 7.56 18.04
CA ALA A 60 -14.16 7.24 19.45
C ALA A 60 -13.94 5.74 19.66
N ASP A 61 -12.76 5.35 20.15
CA ASP A 61 -12.58 4.03 20.77
C ASP A 61 -13.57 3.91 21.92
N ALA A 62 -14.33 2.81 22.01
CA ALA A 62 -15.23 2.57 23.14
C ALA A 62 -14.52 2.82 24.48
N ARG A 63 -13.28 2.35 24.64
CA ARG A 63 -12.52 2.52 25.89
C ARG A 63 -12.33 3.99 26.27
N SER A 64 -12.32 4.89 25.28
CA SER A 64 -12.22 6.34 25.48
C SER A 64 -13.56 6.99 25.85
N LEU A 65 -14.68 6.32 25.63
CA LEU A 65 -15.98 6.78 26.10
C LEU A 65 -16.09 6.52 27.60
N ASP A 66 -16.57 7.52 28.34
CA ASP A 66 -16.67 7.48 29.81
C ASP A 66 -17.38 6.22 30.33
N ARG A 67 -18.38 5.71 29.59
CA ARG A 67 -19.13 4.50 29.94
C ARG A 67 -18.26 3.25 30.06
N PHE A 68 -17.21 3.11 29.24
CA PHE A 68 -16.36 1.92 29.21
C PHE A 68 -15.06 2.07 29.98
N ARG A 69 -14.82 3.24 30.60
CA ARG A 69 -13.57 3.56 31.28
C ARG A 69 -13.29 2.65 32.48
N THR A 70 -14.33 2.14 33.14
CA THR A 70 -14.21 1.31 34.34
C THR A 70 -15.28 0.23 34.36
N GLY A 71 -14.93 -0.97 34.87
CA GLY A 71 -15.89 -2.04 35.13
C GLY A 71 -16.26 -2.90 33.91
N TRP A 72 -15.71 -2.60 32.73
CA TRP A 72 -15.89 -3.42 31.53
C TRP A 72 -14.66 -4.30 31.29
N GLU A 73 -14.91 -5.55 30.97
CA GLU A 73 -13.88 -6.56 30.72
C GLU A 73 -14.00 -7.10 29.29
N ARG A 74 -12.85 -7.39 28.68
CA ARG A 74 -12.82 -8.02 27.37
C ARG A 74 -13.19 -9.49 27.51
N GLY A 75 -14.08 -9.96 26.65
CA GLY A 75 -14.53 -11.35 26.66
C GLY A 75 -15.11 -11.81 25.33
N SER A 76 -15.65 -13.02 25.35
CA SER A 76 -16.29 -13.66 24.22
C SER A 76 -17.80 -13.74 24.47
N LEU A 77 -18.60 -13.33 23.48
CA LEU A 77 -20.05 -13.33 23.53
C LEU A 77 -20.61 -14.41 22.58
N PRO A 78 -21.37 -15.40 23.07
CA PRO A 78 -22.02 -16.37 22.18
C PRO A 78 -23.07 -15.68 21.31
N LEU A 79 -23.05 -15.97 20.02
CA LEU A 79 -23.99 -15.47 19.02
C LEU A 79 -25.11 -16.49 18.75
N ALA A 80 -26.23 -16.02 18.22
CA ALA A 80 -27.40 -16.86 17.92
C ALA A 80 -27.13 -17.92 16.83
N ASP A 81 -26.12 -17.72 15.99
CA ASP A 81 -25.69 -18.67 14.96
C ASP A 81 -24.75 -19.77 15.49
N GLY A 82 -24.52 -19.81 16.81
CA GLY A 82 -23.60 -20.75 17.46
C GLY A 82 -22.14 -20.33 17.42
N GLY A 83 -21.82 -19.18 16.81
CA GLY A 83 -20.51 -18.55 16.85
C GLY A 83 -20.25 -17.79 18.15
N HIS A 84 -19.08 -17.18 18.24
CA HIS A 84 -18.73 -16.26 19.32
C HIS A 84 -18.11 -14.99 18.74
N ALA A 85 -18.39 -13.84 19.37
CA ALA A 85 -17.82 -12.56 18.99
C ALA A 85 -16.99 -11.94 20.11
N LEU A 86 -15.99 -11.13 19.72
CA LEU A 86 -15.26 -10.31 20.67
C LEU A 86 -16.19 -9.23 21.24
N ALA A 87 -16.19 -9.09 22.56
CA ALA A 87 -17.06 -8.16 23.25
C ALA A 87 -16.39 -7.48 24.46
N LEU A 88 -16.95 -6.35 24.87
CA LEU A 88 -16.80 -5.80 26.21
C LEU A 88 -18.01 -6.23 27.04
N ILE A 89 -17.78 -6.72 28.26
CA ILE A 89 -18.81 -7.23 29.17
C ILE A 89 -18.67 -6.49 30.50
N GLU A 90 -19.77 -5.96 31.03
CA GLU A 90 -19.83 -5.36 32.36
C GLU A 90 -20.28 -6.43 33.37
N PRO A 91 -19.40 -6.97 34.23
CA PRO A 91 -19.76 -8.11 35.09
C PRO A 91 -20.87 -7.81 36.08
N ALA A 92 -20.99 -6.55 36.52
CA ALA A 92 -21.99 -6.13 37.51
C ALA A 92 -23.42 -6.14 36.98
N THR A 93 -23.62 -5.76 35.72
CA THR A 93 -24.95 -5.66 35.09
C THR A 93 -25.23 -6.81 34.13
N GLY A 94 -24.18 -7.48 33.65
CA GLY A 94 -24.26 -8.40 32.52
C GLY A 94 -24.65 -7.70 31.22
N ALA A 95 -24.34 -6.41 31.05
CA ALA A 95 -24.42 -5.75 29.76
C ALA A 95 -23.20 -6.14 28.90
N ALA A 96 -23.37 -6.22 27.58
CA ALA A 96 -22.28 -6.50 26.66
C ALA A 96 -22.33 -5.61 25.42
N VAL A 97 -21.21 -5.42 24.77
CA VAL A 97 -21.09 -4.65 23.52
C VAL A 97 -20.15 -5.41 22.61
N VAL A 98 -20.59 -5.68 21.38
CA VAL A 98 -19.82 -6.49 20.41
C VAL A 98 -18.96 -5.57 19.55
N GLU A 99 -17.72 -5.99 19.33
CA GLU A 99 -16.84 -5.34 18.36
C GLU A 99 -17.20 -5.76 16.92
N LEU A 100 -17.28 -4.77 16.03
CA LEU A 100 -17.63 -4.96 14.63
C LEU A 100 -16.43 -4.71 13.71
N ASP A 101 -16.40 -5.43 12.58
CA ASP A 101 -15.41 -5.23 11.53
C ASP A 101 -15.78 -4.06 10.59
N ASP A 102 -14.84 -3.71 9.72
CA ASP A 102 -14.91 -3.91 8.27
C ASP A 102 -16.19 -3.49 7.50
N LEU A 103 -17.28 -4.13 7.87
CA LEU A 103 -18.54 -4.15 7.15
C LEU A 103 -19.73 -4.13 8.13
N GLY A 104 -19.48 -3.83 9.41
CA GLY A 104 -20.49 -3.88 10.47
C GLY A 104 -20.82 -5.30 10.93
N VAL A 105 -19.92 -6.26 10.71
CA VAL A 105 -20.12 -7.67 11.09
C VAL A 105 -19.38 -7.95 12.40
N PRO A 106 -19.98 -8.68 13.36
CA PRO A 106 -19.29 -9.10 14.59
C PRO A 106 -17.93 -9.73 14.33
N LEU A 107 -16.90 -9.29 15.07
CA LEU A 107 -15.55 -9.87 15.00
C LEU A 107 -15.54 -11.25 15.66
N PRO A 108 -15.30 -12.35 14.92
CA PRO A 108 -15.34 -13.68 15.51
C PRO A 108 -14.18 -13.91 16.48
N ALA A 109 -14.49 -14.33 17.71
CA ALA A 109 -13.51 -14.69 18.73
C ALA A 109 -14.09 -15.69 19.73
N ASP A 110 -13.51 -16.89 19.77
CA ASP A 110 -13.81 -17.87 20.82
C ASP A 110 -13.27 -17.41 22.20
N PRO A 111 -13.64 -18.08 23.31
CA PRO A 111 -13.20 -17.67 24.65
C PRO A 111 -11.67 -17.57 24.79
N ALA A 112 -10.92 -18.53 24.26
CA ALA A 112 -9.46 -18.54 24.35
C ALA A 112 -8.84 -17.36 23.57
N THR A 113 -9.37 -17.05 22.38
CA THR A 113 -8.95 -15.91 21.57
C THR A 113 -9.27 -14.59 22.26
N ALA A 114 -10.47 -14.46 22.86
CA ALA A 114 -10.85 -13.27 23.60
C ALA A 114 -9.97 -13.04 24.84
N GLU A 115 -9.61 -14.10 25.57
CA GLU A 115 -8.67 -14.04 26.69
C GLU A 115 -7.27 -13.59 26.26
N VAL A 116 -6.78 -14.07 25.11
CA VAL A 116 -5.50 -13.60 24.52
C VAL A 116 -5.57 -12.12 24.16
N VAL A 117 -6.64 -11.67 23.50
CA VAL A 117 -6.82 -10.24 23.19
C VAL A 117 -6.83 -9.42 24.48
N ALA A 118 -7.56 -9.86 25.51
CA ALA A 118 -7.58 -9.20 26.82
C ALA A 118 -6.19 -9.14 27.47
N ALA A 119 -5.41 -10.21 27.38
CA ALA A 119 -4.04 -10.28 27.91
C ALA A 119 -3.07 -9.33 27.18
N ILE A 120 -3.17 -9.24 25.85
CA ILE A 120 -2.39 -8.29 25.05
C ILE A 120 -2.77 -6.86 25.42
N GLU A 121 -4.07 -6.55 25.49
CA GLU A 121 -4.56 -5.21 25.82
C GLU A 121 -4.17 -4.77 27.24
N ARG A 122 -4.13 -5.68 28.22
CA ARG A 122 -3.65 -5.37 29.58
C ARG A 122 -2.17 -5.00 29.63
N ARG A 123 -1.36 -5.52 28.70
CA ARG A 123 0.08 -5.22 28.60
C ARG A 123 0.35 -4.02 27.69
N TRP A 124 -0.65 -3.47 27.03
CA TRP A 124 -0.52 -2.38 26.08
C TRP A 124 0.13 -1.12 26.70
N PRO A 125 1.03 -0.41 25.99
CA PRO A 125 1.51 -0.64 24.62
C PRO A 125 2.75 -1.54 24.56
N ALA A 126 2.68 -2.77 25.10
CA ALA A 126 3.75 -3.75 24.93
C ALA A 126 4.06 -3.99 23.45
N GLU A 127 5.35 -4.10 23.15
CA GLU A 127 5.85 -4.13 21.79
C GLU A 127 5.82 -5.53 21.17
N ARG A 128 5.58 -6.60 21.94
CA ARG A 128 5.76 -7.99 21.48
C ARG A 128 4.61 -8.93 21.84
N LEU A 129 4.33 -9.86 20.92
CA LEU A 129 3.46 -11.03 21.15
C LEU A 129 4.26 -12.21 21.69
N GLU A 130 3.71 -12.89 22.71
CA GLU A 130 4.27 -14.16 23.18
C GLU A 130 4.01 -15.27 22.13
N PRO A 131 4.87 -16.30 22.03
CA PRO A 131 4.71 -17.36 21.02
C PRO A 131 3.34 -18.07 21.05
N ALA A 132 2.77 -18.27 22.25
CA ALA A 132 1.45 -18.87 22.42
C ALA A 132 0.32 -17.95 21.92
N GLU A 133 0.44 -16.64 22.15
CA GLU A 133 -0.49 -15.63 21.65
C GLU A 133 -0.41 -15.55 20.12
N GLN A 134 0.80 -15.58 19.56
CA GLN A 134 1.04 -15.59 18.13
C GLN A 134 0.38 -16.80 17.45
N ALA A 135 0.52 -18.00 18.03
CA ALA A 135 -0.10 -19.21 17.50
C ALA A 135 -1.63 -19.13 17.49
N LEU A 136 -2.24 -18.67 18.59
CA LEU A 136 -3.70 -18.49 18.69
C LEU A 136 -4.21 -17.42 17.73
N LEU A 137 -3.55 -16.26 17.65
CA LEU A 137 -3.91 -15.20 16.71
C LEU A 137 -3.75 -15.64 15.25
N THR A 138 -2.74 -16.47 14.94
CA THR A 138 -2.54 -17.03 13.59
C THR A 138 -3.64 -18.01 13.19
N ALA A 139 -4.40 -18.56 14.14
CA ALA A 139 -5.60 -19.36 13.86
C ALA A 139 -6.89 -18.52 13.83
N ALA A 140 -6.91 -17.37 14.50
CA ALA A 140 -8.10 -16.52 14.64
C ALA A 140 -8.59 -15.91 13.32
N HIS A 141 -9.78 -15.30 13.30
CA HIS A 141 -10.32 -14.71 12.08
C HIS A 141 -9.44 -13.53 11.56
N PRO A 142 -9.15 -13.41 10.24
CA PRO A 142 -8.28 -12.35 9.72
C PRO A 142 -8.71 -10.92 10.05
N GLY A 143 -10.03 -10.68 10.15
CA GLY A 143 -10.57 -9.37 10.55
C GLY A 143 -10.20 -8.99 11.99
N LEU A 144 -10.14 -9.98 12.90
CA LEU A 144 -9.70 -9.77 14.28
C LEU A 144 -8.21 -9.42 14.32
N ARG A 145 -7.39 -10.17 13.59
CA ARG A 145 -5.93 -9.93 13.48
C ARG A 145 -5.64 -8.54 12.93
N TYR A 146 -6.37 -8.14 11.89
CA TYR A 146 -6.32 -6.80 11.32
C TYR A 146 -6.68 -5.75 12.37
N SER A 147 -7.87 -5.84 12.98
CA SER A 147 -8.36 -4.86 13.97
C SER A 147 -7.37 -4.66 15.13
N LEU A 148 -6.85 -5.76 15.68
CA LEU A 148 -5.89 -5.72 16.77
C LEU A 148 -4.57 -5.04 16.36
N LEU A 149 -4.00 -5.42 15.22
CA LEU A 149 -2.71 -4.88 14.76
C LEU A 149 -2.81 -3.44 14.26
N ASP A 150 -3.94 -3.05 13.67
CA ASP A 150 -4.18 -1.67 13.25
C ASP A 150 -4.17 -0.74 14.46
N ARG A 151 -4.87 -1.16 15.52
CA ARG A 151 -4.85 -0.45 16.81
C ARG A 151 -3.45 -0.44 17.42
N LEU A 152 -2.74 -1.58 17.45
CA LEU A 152 -1.38 -1.66 18.02
C LEU A 152 -0.42 -0.70 17.32
N ALA A 153 -0.53 -0.60 16.00
CA ALA A 153 0.27 0.32 15.21
C ALA A 153 -0.13 1.79 15.38
N ALA A 154 -1.40 2.08 15.69
CA ALA A 154 -1.89 3.45 15.90
C ALA A 154 -1.50 4.02 17.27
N GLU A 155 -1.55 3.21 18.33
CA GLU A 155 -1.30 3.66 19.72
C GLU A 155 0.11 3.32 20.22
N GLY A 156 0.89 2.56 19.47
CA GLY A 156 2.20 2.05 19.89
C GLY A 156 3.18 1.84 18.75
N ARG A 157 4.24 1.07 19.02
CA ARG A 157 5.28 0.69 18.06
C ARG A 157 5.56 -0.81 18.15
N PRO A 158 4.59 -1.67 17.77
CA PRO A 158 4.77 -3.12 17.84
C PRO A 158 5.98 -3.56 17.02
N GLU A 159 6.70 -4.55 17.55
CA GLU A 159 7.79 -5.25 16.88
C GLU A 159 7.31 -5.79 15.53
N PRO A 160 8.17 -5.81 14.50
CA PRO A 160 7.77 -6.24 13.16
C PRO A 160 7.14 -7.64 13.09
N GLU A 161 7.57 -8.55 13.96
CA GLU A 161 7.11 -9.93 14.07
C GLU A 161 5.64 -10.03 14.48
N CYS A 162 5.10 -9.00 15.17
CA CYS A 162 3.68 -8.95 15.52
C CYS A 162 2.80 -8.98 14.26
N PHE A 163 3.26 -8.42 13.15
CA PHE A 163 2.52 -8.37 11.88
C PHE A 163 2.53 -9.70 11.14
N HIS A 164 3.32 -10.70 11.57
CA HIS A 164 3.43 -11.99 10.90
C HIS A 164 2.18 -12.87 11.10
N VAL A 165 1.27 -12.52 12.03
CA VAL A 165 -0.02 -13.20 12.19
C VAL A 165 -1.05 -12.84 11.11
N LEU A 166 -0.81 -11.79 10.32
CA LEU A 166 -1.66 -11.43 9.18
C LEU A 166 -1.70 -12.59 8.16
N PRO A 167 -2.74 -12.67 7.28
CA PRO A 167 -2.94 -13.81 6.39
C PRO A 167 -1.99 -13.81 5.17
N TRP A 168 -0.67 -13.80 5.42
CA TRP A 168 0.40 -13.70 4.42
C TRP A 168 0.39 -14.81 3.38
N GLU A 169 -0.19 -15.98 3.70
CA GLU A 169 -0.38 -17.07 2.75
C GLU A 169 -1.19 -16.66 1.51
N ARG A 170 -2.02 -15.61 1.63
CA ARG A 170 -2.76 -15.03 0.50
C ARG A 170 -1.84 -14.22 -0.41
N VAL A 171 -0.90 -13.46 0.17
CA VAL A 171 0.12 -12.71 -0.57
C VAL A 171 1.01 -13.69 -1.31
N ASP A 172 1.47 -14.74 -0.63
CA ASP A 172 2.28 -15.81 -1.20
C ASP A 172 1.63 -16.41 -2.45
N ARG A 173 0.37 -16.86 -2.33
CA ARG A 173 -0.37 -17.45 -3.45
C ARG A 173 -0.52 -16.50 -4.62
N LEU A 174 -0.89 -15.25 -4.36
CA LEU A 174 -1.07 -14.26 -5.42
C LEU A 174 0.26 -13.89 -6.08
N ALA A 175 1.36 -13.80 -5.32
CA ALA A 175 2.69 -13.55 -5.86
C ALA A 175 3.14 -14.71 -6.77
N ASP A 176 2.91 -15.96 -6.36
CA ASP A 176 3.21 -17.14 -7.17
C ASP A 176 2.34 -17.18 -8.44
N GLU A 177 1.04 -16.89 -8.36
CA GLU A 177 0.12 -16.77 -9.51
C GLU A 177 0.59 -15.71 -10.52
N VAL A 178 0.94 -14.52 -10.02
CA VAL A 178 1.43 -13.40 -10.86
C VAL A 178 2.77 -13.76 -11.49
N THR A 179 3.69 -14.36 -10.74
CA THR A 179 5.01 -14.78 -11.25
C THR A 179 4.86 -15.77 -12.40
N ALA A 180 3.99 -16.78 -12.24
CA ALA A 180 3.70 -17.75 -13.29
C ALA A 180 3.08 -17.08 -14.53
N ALA A 181 2.13 -16.16 -14.34
CA ALA A 181 1.49 -15.43 -15.43
C ALA A 181 2.47 -14.50 -16.19
N LEU A 182 3.45 -13.91 -15.51
CA LEU A 182 4.50 -13.11 -16.15
C LEU A 182 5.47 -13.96 -16.97
N GLY A 183 5.74 -15.20 -16.54
CA GLY A 183 6.63 -16.14 -17.23
C GLY A 183 6.00 -16.89 -18.41
N ALA A 184 4.67 -16.90 -18.51
CA ALA A 184 3.96 -17.52 -19.63
C ALA A 184 4.01 -16.61 -20.88
N SER A 185 5.07 -16.75 -21.67
CA SER A 185 5.22 -16.06 -22.97
C SER A 185 4.27 -16.64 -24.03
N GLY A 186 3.02 -16.18 -24.08
CA GLY A 186 2.09 -16.51 -25.16
C GLY A 186 0.64 -16.09 -24.87
N PRO A 187 -0.21 -15.92 -25.90
CA PRO A 187 -1.66 -15.77 -25.67
C PRO A 187 -2.13 -17.05 -24.98
N ALA A 188 -2.58 -16.92 -23.74
CA ALA A 188 -3.04 -18.03 -22.92
C ALA A 188 -4.21 -18.75 -23.62
N GLN A 189 -3.89 -19.78 -24.41
CA GLN A 189 -4.87 -20.76 -24.85
C GLN A 189 -5.32 -21.53 -23.60
N GLY A 190 -6.52 -21.20 -23.11
CA GLY A 190 -7.41 -22.18 -22.51
C GLY A 190 -7.09 -22.70 -21.11
N ALA A 191 -6.22 -22.05 -20.34
CA ALA A 191 -6.08 -22.35 -18.90
C ALA A 191 -5.96 -21.07 -18.09
N ALA A 192 -6.95 -20.16 -18.21
CA ALA A 192 -7.24 -19.27 -17.10
C ALA A 192 -7.54 -20.18 -15.91
N ALA A 193 -6.60 -20.29 -14.97
CA ALA A 193 -6.78 -21.11 -13.78
C ALA A 193 -8.15 -20.75 -13.18
N ALA A 194 -9.09 -21.70 -13.23
CA ALA A 194 -10.47 -21.56 -12.79
C ALA A 194 -10.59 -21.41 -11.26
N GLY A 195 -9.52 -20.97 -10.60
CA GLY A 195 -9.49 -20.62 -9.20
C GLY A 195 -10.19 -19.28 -8.97
N ARG A 196 -10.96 -19.22 -7.89
CA ARG A 196 -11.53 -17.96 -7.39
C ARG A 196 -10.39 -16.96 -7.18
N PRO A 197 -10.49 -15.70 -7.67
CA PRO A 197 -9.41 -14.73 -7.57
C PRO A 197 -9.03 -14.50 -6.10
N VAL A 198 -7.74 -14.57 -5.81
CA VAL A 198 -7.21 -14.25 -4.49
C VAL A 198 -7.49 -12.78 -4.18
N ARG A 199 -8.13 -12.54 -3.04
CA ARG A 199 -8.39 -11.20 -2.51
C ARG A 199 -7.65 -11.05 -1.18
N LEU A 200 -6.65 -10.18 -1.18
CA LEU A 200 -5.88 -9.72 -0.04
C LEU A 200 -6.73 -8.83 0.89
N ARG A 201 -7.66 -8.04 0.33
CA ARG A 201 -8.49 -7.07 1.08
C ARG A 201 -7.63 -6.06 1.87
N HIS A 202 -8.23 -5.31 2.79
CA HIS A 202 -7.53 -4.30 3.62
C HIS A 202 -6.70 -4.89 4.77
N TYR A 203 -6.68 -6.21 4.96
CA TYR A 203 -6.08 -6.85 6.15
C TYR A 203 -4.61 -6.50 6.38
N PHE A 204 -3.87 -6.12 5.33
CA PHE A 204 -2.44 -5.81 5.41
C PHE A 204 -2.13 -4.32 5.62
N ALA A 205 -3.14 -3.46 5.68
CA ALA A 205 -2.94 -2.03 5.93
C ALA A 205 -2.09 -1.74 7.19
N PRO A 206 -2.22 -2.47 8.32
CA PRO A 206 -1.41 -2.22 9.52
C PRO A 206 0.09 -2.46 9.29
N ALA A 207 0.45 -3.33 8.34
CA ALA A 207 1.85 -3.55 7.96
C ALA A 207 2.48 -2.34 7.25
N GLY A 208 1.73 -1.27 7.01
CA GLY A 208 2.25 0.04 6.61
C GLY A 208 2.60 0.17 5.13
N SER A 209 2.25 -0.81 4.30
CA SER A 209 2.58 -0.76 2.86
C SER A 209 1.37 -1.13 1.99
N ARG A 210 1.06 -0.26 1.03
CA ARG A 210 -0.02 -0.46 0.06
C ARG A 210 0.38 -1.39 -1.09
N PHE A 211 1.46 -2.15 -0.97
CA PHE A 211 1.92 -3.02 -2.07
C PHE A 211 0.93 -4.14 -2.37
N THR A 212 0.17 -4.60 -1.37
CA THR A 212 -0.85 -5.64 -1.55
C THR A 212 -1.93 -5.21 -2.53
N ALA A 213 -2.38 -3.95 -2.48
CA ALA A 213 -3.30 -3.40 -3.46
C ALA A 213 -2.69 -3.37 -4.88
N ALA A 214 -1.40 -3.03 -5.00
CA ALA A 214 -0.71 -3.05 -6.29
C ALA A 214 -0.54 -4.48 -6.84
N LEU A 215 -0.29 -5.45 -5.96
CA LEU A 215 -0.21 -6.86 -6.31
C LEU A 215 -1.57 -7.41 -6.78
N GLU A 216 -2.68 -7.06 -6.12
CA GLU A 216 -4.04 -7.38 -6.57
C GLU A 216 -4.36 -6.75 -7.92
N GLN A 217 -4.01 -5.47 -8.11
CA GLN A 217 -4.18 -4.77 -9.38
C GLN A 217 -3.40 -5.45 -10.50
N LEU A 218 -2.16 -5.88 -10.24
CA LEU A 218 -1.33 -6.57 -11.22
C LEU A 218 -1.92 -7.93 -11.60
N GLY A 219 -2.34 -8.74 -10.62
CA GLY A 219 -3.03 -10.00 -10.88
C GLY A 219 -4.34 -9.81 -11.64
N SER A 220 -5.09 -8.74 -11.35
CA SER A 220 -6.30 -8.39 -12.11
C SER A 220 -5.99 -7.97 -13.55
N ALA A 221 -4.94 -7.16 -13.76
CA ALA A 221 -4.57 -6.68 -15.08
C ALA A 221 -4.07 -7.81 -15.99
N LEU A 222 -3.30 -8.76 -15.43
CA LEU A 222 -2.84 -9.95 -16.14
C LEU A 222 -4.01 -10.83 -16.59
N ARG A 223 -5.01 -11.06 -15.72
CA ARG A 223 -6.23 -11.79 -16.09
C ARG A 223 -7.07 -11.09 -17.15
N ALA A 224 -7.09 -9.75 -17.13
CA ALA A 224 -7.81 -8.95 -18.11
C ALA A 224 -7.04 -8.75 -19.43
N ALA A 225 -5.78 -9.22 -19.51
CA ALA A 225 -4.87 -8.93 -20.61
C ALA A 225 -4.77 -7.41 -20.94
N ASP A 226 -4.82 -6.55 -19.91
CA ASP A 226 -4.75 -5.10 -20.06
C ASP A 226 -3.29 -4.62 -19.85
N PRO A 227 -2.55 -4.31 -20.93
CA PRO A 227 -1.14 -3.92 -20.84
C PRO A 227 -0.94 -2.61 -20.05
N ARG A 228 -1.85 -1.65 -20.18
CA ARG A 228 -1.74 -0.34 -19.50
C ARG A 228 -1.91 -0.51 -18.00
N ARG A 229 -2.96 -1.23 -17.58
CA ARG A 229 -3.17 -1.52 -16.15
C ARG A 229 -2.06 -2.38 -15.59
N ARG A 230 -1.53 -3.34 -16.36
CA ARG A 230 -0.39 -4.17 -15.96
C ARG A 230 0.80 -3.27 -15.65
N ARG A 231 1.20 -2.37 -16.56
CA ARG A 231 2.35 -1.48 -16.35
C ARG A 231 2.19 -0.59 -15.12
N VAL A 232 1.03 0.08 -14.96
CA VAL A 232 0.76 0.94 -13.79
C VAL A 232 0.85 0.12 -12.48
N ALA A 233 0.24 -1.07 -12.46
CA ALA A 233 0.26 -1.93 -11.29
C ALA A 233 1.66 -2.46 -10.96
N THR A 234 2.45 -2.85 -11.97
CA THR A 234 3.85 -3.26 -11.80
C THR A 234 4.70 -2.13 -11.25
N THR A 235 4.58 -0.93 -11.82
CA THR A 235 5.27 0.29 -11.37
C THR A 235 4.95 0.58 -9.90
N ALA A 236 3.65 0.54 -9.55
CA ALA A 236 3.17 0.72 -8.18
C ALA A 236 3.68 -0.36 -7.23
N LEU A 237 3.75 -1.61 -7.68
CA LEU A 237 4.24 -2.71 -6.87
C LEU A 237 5.73 -2.52 -6.54
N CYS A 238 6.58 -2.27 -7.54
CA CYS A 238 8.02 -2.10 -7.35
C CYS A 238 8.33 -0.96 -6.39
N ALA A 239 7.77 0.22 -6.62
CA ALA A 239 8.04 1.38 -5.78
C ALA A 239 7.46 1.26 -4.37
N ARG A 240 6.27 0.65 -4.19
CA ARG A 240 5.72 0.42 -2.84
C ARG A 240 6.49 -0.64 -2.06
N LEU A 241 7.04 -1.66 -2.74
CA LEU A 241 7.91 -2.65 -2.08
C LEU A 241 9.27 -2.05 -1.71
N ALA A 242 9.84 -1.19 -2.56
CA ALA A 242 11.09 -0.48 -2.24
C ALA A 242 10.96 0.41 -0.99
N GLY A 243 9.78 0.98 -0.74
CA GLY A 243 9.48 1.77 0.47
C GLY A 243 8.81 1.00 1.62
N ALA A 244 8.65 -0.32 1.52
CA ALA A 244 7.90 -1.10 2.51
C ALA A 244 8.66 -1.29 3.83
N ALA A 245 7.91 -1.45 4.92
CA ALA A 245 8.41 -1.90 6.21
C ALA A 245 8.76 -3.40 6.16
N THR A 246 9.84 -3.77 5.45
CA THR A 246 10.10 -5.17 5.09
C THR A 246 10.24 -6.13 6.28
N GLY A 247 10.69 -5.67 7.45
CA GLY A 247 10.69 -6.48 8.68
C GLY A 247 9.29 -6.98 9.09
N ARG A 248 8.22 -6.26 8.73
CA ARG A 248 6.82 -6.65 9.01
C ARG A 248 6.33 -7.77 8.08
N ILE A 249 7.10 -8.12 7.05
CA ILE A 249 6.78 -9.15 6.07
C ILE A 249 7.56 -10.43 6.44
N PRO A 250 6.89 -11.58 6.65
CA PRO A 250 7.54 -12.84 6.93
C PRO A 250 8.56 -13.22 5.86
N GLN A 251 9.68 -13.83 6.27
CA GLN A 251 10.74 -14.25 5.34
C GLN A 251 10.23 -15.08 4.14
N PRO A 252 9.37 -16.11 4.31
CA PRO A 252 8.87 -16.89 3.18
C PRO A 252 8.09 -16.06 2.14
N THR A 253 7.43 -15.00 2.60
CA THR A 253 6.71 -14.06 1.73
C THR A 253 7.67 -13.12 1.03
N ARG A 254 8.71 -12.63 1.72
CA ARG A 254 9.76 -11.81 1.11
C ARG A 254 10.46 -12.55 -0.03
N GLU A 255 10.80 -13.82 0.17
CA GLU A 255 11.42 -14.67 -0.86
C GLU A 255 10.54 -14.82 -2.11
N ARG A 256 9.22 -14.98 -1.94
CA ARG A 256 8.27 -15.01 -3.06
C ARG A 256 8.17 -13.68 -3.80
N LEU A 257 8.10 -12.58 -3.06
CA LEU A 257 8.07 -11.24 -3.64
C LEU A 257 9.37 -10.90 -4.38
N ILE A 258 10.53 -11.36 -3.89
CA ILE A 258 11.81 -11.25 -4.58
C ILE A 258 11.78 -11.99 -5.92
N ARG A 259 11.29 -13.23 -5.97
CA ARG A 259 11.11 -13.99 -7.23
C ARG A 259 10.18 -13.29 -8.21
N LEU A 260 9.10 -12.70 -7.69
CA LEU A 260 8.18 -11.90 -8.51
C LEU A 260 8.87 -10.67 -9.10
N LEU A 261 9.64 -9.92 -8.31
CA LEU A 261 10.37 -8.74 -8.78
C LEU A 261 11.44 -9.08 -9.82
N ASP A 262 12.12 -10.22 -9.65
CA ASP A 262 13.04 -10.76 -10.65
C ASP A 262 12.33 -11.11 -11.98
N ALA A 263 11.14 -11.72 -11.92
CA ALA A 263 10.30 -11.94 -13.11
C ALA A 263 9.84 -10.62 -13.77
N VAL A 264 9.52 -9.60 -12.97
CA VAL A 264 9.21 -8.25 -13.47
C VAL A 264 10.41 -7.64 -14.19
N GLY A 265 11.59 -7.65 -13.56
CA GLY A 265 12.80 -7.05 -14.13
C GLY A 265 13.25 -7.70 -15.44
N ARG A 266 13.06 -9.02 -15.58
CA ARG A 266 13.30 -9.72 -16.86
C ARG A 266 12.31 -9.34 -17.96
N GLY A 267 11.06 -9.03 -17.59
CA GLY A 267 9.98 -8.72 -18.53
C GLY A 267 9.91 -7.26 -18.96
N ASP A 268 10.51 -6.35 -18.19
CA ASP A 268 10.53 -4.91 -18.46
C ASP A 268 11.88 -4.32 -18.06
N ALA A 269 12.72 -4.04 -19.06
CA ALA A 269 14.06 -3.50 -18.87
C ALA A 269 14.07 -2.12 -18.18
N PHE A 270 13.04 -1.30 -18.38
CA PHE A 270 12.95 0.01 -17.74
C PHE A 270 12.71 -0.12 -16.22
N LEU A 271 11.93 -1.11 -15.80
CA LEU A 271 11.64 -1.35 -14.38
C LEU A 271 12.73 -2.16 -13.65
N TYR A 272 13.69 -2.75 -14.36
CA TYR A 272 14.71 -3.63 -13.79
C TYR A 272 15.41 -3.03 -12.55
N ALA A 273 15.91 -1.80 -12.64
CA ALA A 273 16.61 -1.16 -11.52
C ALA A 273 15.71 -0.96 -10.29
N THR A 274 14.44 -0.60 -10.50
CA THR A 274 13.49 -0.42 -9.39
C THR A 274 13.09 -1.76 -8.78
N ALA A 275 12.91 -2.80 -9.60
CA ALA A 275 12.62 -4.14 -9.13
C ALA A 275 13.80 -4.73 -8.34
N ALA A 276 15.04 -4.51 -8.80
CA ALA A 276 16.26 -4.92 -8.10
C ALA A 276 16.40 -4.20 -6.74
N LEU A 277 16.18 -2.88 -6.70
CA LEU A 277 16.17 -2.12 -5.44
C LEU A 277 15.13 -2.67 -4.45
N ALA A 278 13.91 -2.92 -4.93
CA ALA A 278 12.86 -3.49 -4.09
C ALA A 278 13.22 -4.89 -3.58
N ALA A 279 13.87 -5.72 -4.40
CA ALA A 279 14.32 -7.06 -4.02
C ALA A 279 15.45 -7.01 -2.97
N GLU A 280 16.42 -6.11 -3.13
CA GLU A 280 17.49 -5.86 -2.15
C GLU A 280 16.91 -5.42 -0.80
N ARG A 281 15.96 -4.48 -0.82
CA ARG A 281 15.25 -4.02 0.38
C ARG A 281 14.50 -5.16 1.06
N LEU A 282 13.81 -5.99 0.29
CA LEU A 282 13.16 -7.18 0.82
C LEU A 282 14.15 -8.19 1.41
N ALA A 283 15.35 -8.33 0.86
CA ALA A 283 16.37 -9.23 1.42
C ALA A 283 16.87 -8.74 2.79
N GLY A 284 17.09 -7.43 2.95
CA GLY A 284 17.70 -6.84 4.16
C GLY A 284 16.81 -6.66 5.38
N ALA A 285 15.51 -6.99 5.32
CA ALA A 285 14.57 -6.89 6.46
C ALA A 285 14.52 -5.50 7.14
N PHE A 286 14.71 -4.42 6.38
CA PHE A 286 14.73 -3.06 6.90
C PHE A 286 13.42 -2.65 7.58
N ALA A 287 13.54 -1.87 8.65
CA ALA A 287 12.43 -1.06 9.15
C ALA A 287 11.93 -0.11 8.06
N ALA A 288 10.67 0.32 8.13
CA ALA A 288 10.17 1.36 7.22
C ALA A 288 11.13 2.56 7.30
N PRO A 289 11.47 3.22 6.17
CA PRO A 289 12.08 4.54 6.26
C PRO A 289 11.16 5.38 7.16
N GLY A 290 11.68 5.85 8.29
CA GLY A 290 10.87 6.57 9.26
C GLY A 290 10.12 7.71 8.55
N LEU A 291 8.90 7.99 8.99
CA LEU A 291 8.13 9.20 8.65
C LEU A 291 8.83 10.48 9.16
N GLY A 292 10.15 10.57 9.04
CA GLY A 292 10.93 11.77 9.28
C GLY A 292 10.91 12.61 8.00
N ASN A 293 10.19 13.73 8.06
CA ASN A 293 10.18 14.84 7.09
C ASN A 293 9.19 14.76 5.91
N ALA A 294 8.00 14.21 6.09
CA ALA A 294 6.83 14.70 5.35
C ALA A 294 6.22 15.84 6.16
N GLY A 295 6.46 17.08 5.73
CA GLY A 295 5.88 18.26 6.36
C GLY A 295 4.36 18.13 6.51
N VAL A 296 3.87 18.59 7.65
CA VAL A 296 2.47 18.85 7.90
C VAL A 296 1.94 19.75 6.78
N GLY A 297 1.20 19.18 5.83
CA GLY A 297 0.69 19.87 4.64
C GLY A 297 -0.70 19.37 4.26
N THR A 298 -1.71 20.03 4.81
CA THR A 298 -3.09 20.21 4.32
C THR A 298 -3.84 19.04 3.67
N ALA A 299 -4.90 18.62 4.37
CA ALA A 299 -5.96 17.77 3.87
C ALA A 299 -6.72 18.38 2.67
N GLY A 300 -6.81 17.62 1.58
CA GLY A 300 -7.66 17.89 0.40
C GLY A 300 -8.27 16.59 -0.11
N VAL A 301 -9.51 16.66 -0.59
CA VAL A 301 -10.43 15.54 -0.88
C VAL A 301 -10.15 14.89 -2.25
N GLY A 302 -10.05 13.56 -2.25
CA GLY A 302 -10.64 12.67 -3.28
C GLY A 302 -10.02 12.65 -4.68
N ILE A 303 -8.95 11.86 -4.85
CA ILE A 303 -8.67 10.86 -5.92
C ILE A 303 -7.54 9.99 -5.33
N ALA A 304 -7.34 8.77 -5.85
CA ALA A 304 -6.29 7.87 -5.40
C ALA A 304 -4.88 8.46 -5.60
N ASP A 305 -4.40 9.26 -4.65
CA ASP A 305 -3.07 9.86 -4.72
C ASP A 305 -2.02 8.76 -4.47
N VAL A 306 -1.39 8.33 -5.55
CA VAL A 306 -0.12 7.61 -5.50
C VAL A 306 0.95 8.66 -5.22
N VAL A 307 1.18 8.96 -3.94
CA VAL A 307 2.36 9.73 -3.53
C VAL A 307 3.55 8.77 -3.62
N TRP A 308 4.40 8.97 -4.63
CA TRP A 308 5.66 8.26 -4.71
C TRP A 308 6.60 8.85 -3.66
N HIS A 309 6.96 8.05 -2.66
CA HIS A 309 8.07 8.42 -1.80
C HIS A 309 9.37 8.32 -2.62
N ARG A 310 10.24 9.32 -2.50
CA ARG A 310 11.58 9.32 -3.11
C ARG A 310 12.25 7.98 -2.85
N LEU A 311 12.56 7.25 -3.92
CA LEU A 311 13.35 6.04 -3.83
C LEU A 311 14.82 6.47 -3.77
N ASP A 312 15.49 6.19 -2.64
CA ASP A 312 16.94 6.31 -2.55
C ASP A 312 17.54 5.04 -3.15
N TYR A 313 17.88 5.14 -4.43
CA TYR A 313 18.66 4.11 -5.15
C TYR A 313 20.12 4.05 -4.64
N GLY A 314 20.53 4.94 -3.72
CA GLY A 314 21.92 5.12 -3.31
C GLY A 314 22.47 4.12 -2.28
N ARG A 315 23.40 3.27 -2.70
CA ARG A 315 24.81 3.15 -2.22
C ARG A 315 25.52 2.04 -3.03
N PRO A 316 26.87 2.05 -3.15
CA PRO A 316 27.78 2.82 -2.34
C PRO A 316 27.67 4.31 -2.69
N ALA A 317 28.09 5.14 -1.74
CA ALA A 317 28.11 6.60 -1.87
C ALA A 317 29.04 7.11 -3.01
N THR A 318 29.51 6.20 -3.87
CA THR A 318 30.33 6.42 -5.06
C THR A 318 29.52 6.72 -6.32
N VAL A 319 28.18 6.76 -6.26
CA VAL A 319 27.32 7.03 -7.42
C VAL A 319 26.28 8.13 -7.17
N ARG A 320 26.60 9.04 -6.24
CA ARG A 320 25.97 10.37 -6.20
C ARG A 320 26.91 11.29 -6.97
N ASN A 321 26.43 11.89 -8.05
CA ASN A 321 27.15 12.97 -8.72
C ASN A 321 27.41 14.03 -7.66
N ARG A 322 28.65 14.20 -7.24
CA ARG A 322 29.04 15.15 -6.19
C ARG A 322 29.89 16.21 -6.84
N PHE A 323 29.27 17.32 -7.19
CA PHE A 323 30.01 18.48 -7.66
C PHE A 323 30.39 19.36 -6.47
N ALA A 324 31.69 19.52 -6.19
CA ALA A 324 32.19 20.61 -5.36
C ALA A 324 32.88 21.60 -6.31
N PRO A 325 32.41 22.85 -6.45
CA PRO A 325 33.08 23.82 -7.31
C PRO A 325 34.53 24.00 -6.84
N LEU A 326 35.50 23.57 -7.65
CA LEU A 326 36.91 23.82 -7.37
C LEU A 326 37.15 25.31 -7.48
N ALA A 327 37.54 25.91 -6.35
CA ALA A 327 38.21 27.19 -6.30
C ALA A 327 39.53 27.13 -7.08
N SER A 328 39.53 27.30 -8.41
CA SER A 328 40.70 27.78 -9.20
C SER A 328 40.43 27.83 -10.72
N GLY A 329 40.05 29.02 -11.21
CA GLY A 329 40.68 29.66 -12.37
C GLY A 329 40.86 28.93 -13.71
N GLY A 330 39.90 28.10 -14.17
CA GLY A 330 39.91 27.54 -15.53
C GLY A 330 38.50 27.41 -16.11
N THR A 331 38.34 27.70 -17.41
CA THR A 331 37.11 27.65 -18.23
C THR A 331 36.74 26.21 -18.62
N ASP A 332 36.70 25.28 -17.67
CA ASP A 332 36.41 23.87 -17.95
C ASP A 332 35.00 23.51 -17.49
N ALA A 333 34.12 23.27 -18.46
CA ALA A 333 32.84 22.61 -18.23
C ALA A 333 33.09 21.22 -17.62
N ALA A 334 32.40 20.91 -16.52
CA ALA A 334 32.52 19.63 -15.83
C ALA A 334 31.35 18.70 -16.18
N GLU A 335 31.66 17.45 -16.51
CA GLU A 335 30.71 16.39 -16.88
C GLU A 335 30.87 15.17 -15.97
N ASP A 336 29.76 14.63 -15.47
CA ASP A 336 29.72 13.38 -14.67
C ASP A 336 28.59 12.48 -15.22
N GLU A 337 28.86 11.17 -15.35
CA GLU A 337 27.93 10.19 -15.95
C GLU A 337 27.64 9.04 -14.97
N VAL A 338 26.35 8.74 -14.80
CA VAL A 338 25.86 7.68 -13.93
C VAL A 338 24.99 6.69 -14.69
N LEU A 339 25.40 5.42 -14.67
CA LEU A 339 24.65 4.31 -15.26
C LEU A 339 23.63 3.72 -14.27
N ARG A 340 22.41 3.50 -14.75
CA ARG A 340 21.25 2.94 -14.03
C ARG A 340 20.55 1.90 -14.90
N ALA A 341 21.14 0.71 -15.02
CA ALA A 341 20.64 -0.41 -15.83
C ALA A 341 20.29 -0.02 -17.28
N ALA A 342 19.06 0.45 -17.53
CA ALA A 342 18.58 0.91 -18.82
C ALA A 342 18.84 2.40 -19.13
N PHE A 343 19.19 3.21 -18.12
CA PHE A 343 19.36 4.66 -18.26
C PHE A 343 20.81 5.08 -17.99
N SER A 344 21.29 6.08 -18.73
CA SER A 344 22.45 6.89 -18.36
C SER A 344 21.99 8.30 -18.00
N LEU A 345 22.43 8.81 -16.85
CA LEU A 345 22.18 10.17 -16.39
C LEU A 345 23.51 10.95 -16.45
N THR A 346 23.55 12.01 -17.24
CA THR A 346 24.71 12.90 -17.38
C THR A 346 24.40 14.25 -16.76
N LEU A 347 25.29 14.75 -15.91
CA LEU A 347 25.22 16.09 -15.35
C LEU A 347 26.33 16.94 -15.95
N THR A 348 25.97 18.11 -16.47
CA THR A 348 26.93 19.08 -16.99
C THR A 348 26.73 20.42 -16.31
N VAL A 349 27.75 20.94 -15.64
CA VAL A 349 27.74 22.31 -15.09
C VAL A 349 28.53 23.21 -16.02
N GLN A 350 27.88 24.28 -16.49
CA GLN A 350 28.50 25.31 -17.32
C GLN A 350 29.03 26.47 -16.46
N ASP A 351 30.01 27.19 -16.98
CA ASP A 351 30.67 28.33 -16.33
C ASP A 351 29.70 29.49 -16.00
N ASP A 352 28.56 29.55 -16.68
CA ASP A 352 27.50 30.54 -16.44
C ASP A 352 26.58 30.16 -15.27
N GLY A 353 26.89 29.08 -14.53
CA GLY A 353 26.12 28.59 -13.40
C GLY A 353 24.88 27.79 -13.80
N ARG A 354 24.79 27.35 -15.07
CA ARG A 354 23.72 26.48 -15.53
C ARG A 354 24.08 25.01 -15.34
N LEU A 355 23.15 24.26 -14.78
CA LEU A 355 23.20 22.80 -14.69
C LEU A 355 22.31 22.20 -15.77
N TYR A 356 22.87 21.28 -16.54
CA TYR A 356 22.15 20.41 -17.45
C TYR A 356 22.07 19.00 -16.86
N VAL A 357 20.87 18.43 -16.88
CA VAL A 357 20.64 17.03 -16.53
C VAL A 357 20.11 16.36 -17.79
N ALA A 358 20.95 15.55 -18.44
CA ALA A 358 20.60 14.76 -19.59
C ALA A 358 20.37 13.31 -19.18
N VAL A 359 19.37 12.67 -19.79
CA VAL A 359 19.09 11.26 -19.59
C VAL A 359 19.02 10.60 -20.95
N SER A 360 19.69 9.46 -21.09
CA SER A 360 19.59 8.62 -22.28
C SER A 360 19.29 7.17 -21.92
N ALA A 361 18.72 6.43 -22.87
CA ALA A 361 18.56 4.98 -22.83
C ALA A 361 18.74 4.40 -24.24
N PRO A 362 19.22 3.16 -24.40
CA PRO A 362 19.24 2.50 -25.70
C PRO A 362 17.83 2.41 -26.31
N PHE A 363 17.71 2.56 -27.63
CA PHE A 363 16.45 2.41 -28.35
C PHE A 363 16.58 1.43 -29.50
N ASP A 364 16.39 0.15 -29.17
CA ASP A 364 16.33 -0.95 -30.12
C ASP A 364 14.89 -1.45 -30.35
N THR A 365 14.72 -2.46 -31.20
CA THR A 365 13.41 -3.06 -31.51
C THR A 365 12.70 -3.59 -30.27
N ALA A 366 13.43 -4.13 -29.30
CA ALA A 366 12.85 -4.63 -28.05
C ALA A 366 12.31 -3.49 -27.18
N THR A 367 13.07 -2.39 -27.08
CA THR A 367 12.70 -1.17 -26.36
C THR A 367 11.49 -0.49 -27.01
N ALA A 368 11.45 -0.42 -28.34
CA ALA A 368 10.29 0.10 -29.07
C ALA A 368 9.03 -0.72 -28.80
N ALA A 369 9.14 -2.06 -28.79
CA ALA A 369 8.02 -2.94 -28.44
C ALA A 369 7.55 -2.76 -26.99
N LEU A 370 8.48 -2.58 -26.04
CA LEU A 370 8.13 -2.28 -24.64
C LEU A 370 7.37 -0.96 -24.50
N LEU A 371 7.85 0.11 -25.18
CA LEU A 371 7.17 1.40 -25.15
C LEU A 371 5.75 1.32 -25.70
N ALA A 372 5.57 0.68 -26.86
CA ALA A 372 4.25 0.48 -27.46
C ALA A 372 3.35 -0.42 -26.60
N GLY A 373 3.94 -1.41 -25.92
CA GLY A 373 3.26 -2.45 -25.16
C GLY A 373 2.85 -2.08 -23.72
N GLY A 374 3.14 -0.87 -23.23
CA GLY A 374 2.76 -0.48 -21.87
C GLY A 374 2.94 1.00 -21.51
N TYR A 375 3.82 1.71 -22.20
CA TYR A 375 4.13 3.12 -21.91
C TYR A 375 3.40 4.10 -22.84
N ASP A 376 2.75 3.60 -23.90
CA ASP A 376 2.06 4.37 -24.94
C ASP A 376 2.98 5.41 -25.60
N GLU A 377 4.20 4.99 -25.95
CA GLU A 377 5.24 5.82 -26.60
C GLU A 377 5.73 7.02 -25.76
N VAL A 378 5.40 7.07 -24.48
CA VAL A 378 5.80 8.13 -23.55
C VAL A 378 6.63 7.52 -22.43
N LEU A 379 7.84 7.99 -22.24
CA LEU A 379 8.69 7.57 -21.13
C LEU A 379 9.12 8.80 -20.33
N LEU A 380 8.71 8.87 -19.07
CA LEU A 380 9.09 9.92 -18.13
C LEU A 380 9.98 9.29 -17.07
N LEU A 381 11.19 9.82 -16.88
CA LEU A 381 12.06 9.39 -15.78
C LEU A 381 12.00 10.42 -14.64
N PRO A 382 11.50 10.04 -13.44
CA PRO A 382 11.60 10.90 -12.26
C PRO A 382 13.06 11.04 -11.84
N VAL A 383 13.52 12.27 -11.66
CA VAL A 383 14.87 12.61 -11.20
C VAL A 383 14.81 13.60 -10.04
N HIS A 384 15.68 13.42 -9.06
CA HIS A 384 15.80 14.30 -7.91
C HIS A 384 17.12 15.03 -8.00
N VAL A 385 17.06 16.37 -8.03
CA VAL A 385 18.23 17.24 -8.05
C VAL A 385 18.34 18.01 -6.73
N THR A 386 19.52 17.98 -6.10
CA THR A 386 19.90 18.79 -4.94
C THR A 386 20.90 19.86 -5.33
N GLY A 387 20.92 20.99 -4.62
CA GLY A 387 21.89 22.08 -4.87
C GLY A 387 21.48 23.05 -5.98
N ALA A 388 20.38 22.77 -6.68
CA ALA A 388 19.74 23.70 -7.60
C ALA A 388 18.77 24.62 -6.84
N ALA A 389 18.63 25.87 -7.30
CA ALA A 389 17.67 26.83 -6.73
C ALA A 389 16.22 26.34 -6.88
N GLU A 390 15.98 25.58 -7.94
CA GLU A 390 14.70 24.96 -8.29
C GLU A 390 14.52 23.56 -7.67
N GLY A 391 15.39 23.17 -6.73
CA GLY A 391 15.48 21.81 -6.19
C GLY A 391 14.14 21.18 -5.83
N SER A 392 14.11 19.84 -5.90
CA SER A 392 13.02 18.88 -5.59
C SER A 392 12.23 18.36 -6.81
N GLU A 393 12.55 17.13 -7.21
CA GLU A 393 11.73 16.22 -8.06
C GLU A 393 11.24 16.79 -9.40
N LEU A 394 11.86 16.32 -10.48
CA LEU A 394 11.57 16.70 -11.87
C LEU A 394 11.32 15.44 -12.72
N TYR A 395 10.73 15.62 -13.90
CA TYR A 395 10.50 14.53 -14.86
C TYR A 395 11.24 14.80 -16.16
N VAL A 396 12.15 13.91 -16.55
CA VAL A 396 12.79 13.97 -17.86
C VAL A 396 11.92 13.22 -18.86
N LEU A 397 11.40 13.93 -19.87
CA LEU A 397 10.66 13.32 -20.98
C LEU A 397 11.65 12.75 -21.98
N LEU A 398 11.71 11.43 -22.07
CA LEU A 398 12.58 10.71 -22.97
C LEU A 398 11.89 10.51 -24.33
N THR A 399 12.56 10.94 -25.38
CA THR A 399 12.04 10.90 -26.75
C THR A 399 12.96 10.16 -27.69
N PRO A 400 12.43 9.38 -28.66
CA PRO A 400 13.25 8.68 -29.62
C PRO A 400 14.11 9.62 -30.47
N PHE A 401 15.39 9.29 -30.58
CA PHE A 401 16.38 9.95 -31.42
C PHE A 401 17.35 8.90 -31.97
N SER A 402 17.22 8.60 -33.27
CA SER A 402 18.00 7.57 -33.97
C SER A 402 17.93 6.18 -33.29
N ASP A 403 18.91 5.88 -32.44
CA ASP A 403 19.17 4.62 -31.74
C ASP A 403 19.10 4.77 -30.20
N SER A 404 18.63 5.91 -29.70
CA SER A 404 18.46 6.17 -28.27
C SER A 404 17.14 6.85 -27.95
N LEU A 405 16.70 6.73 -26.70
CA LEU A 405 15.74 7.63 -26.07
C LEU A 405 16.53 8.69 -25.33
N SER A 406 16.23 9.97 -25.53
CA SER A 406 16.94 11.06 -24.83
C SER A 406 16.02 12.20 -24.42
N GLY A 407 16.41 12.89 -23.36
CA GLY A 407 15.77 14.10 -22.85
C GLY A 407 16.71 14.88 -21.94
N ASP A 408 16.51 16.19 -21.84
CA ASP A 408 17.37 17.10 -21.09
C ASP A 408 16.56 18.14 -20.29
N LEU A 409 17.11 18.55 -19.15
CA LEU A 409 16.63 19.66 -18.33
C LEU A 409 17.79 20.64 -18.10
N ALA A 410 17.51 21.95 -18.06
CA ALA A 410 18.44 22.99 -17.66
C ALA A 410 17.87 23.81 -16.50
N MET A 411 18.70 24.05 -15.48
CA MET A 411 18.33 24.80 -14.28
C MET A 411 19.52 25.60 -13.74
N THR A 412 19.30 26.42 -12.72
CA THR A 412 20.33 27.29 -12.15
C THR A 412 20.83 26.73 -10.83
N VAL A 413 22.15 26.63 -10.66
CA VAL A 413 22.74 26.18 -9.40
C VAL A 413 23.16 27.38 -8.56
N ALA A 414 22.94 27.28 -7.24
CA ALA A 414 23.44 28.31 -6.33
C ALA A 414 24.97 28.22 -6.29
N ALA A 415 25.64 29.37 -6.39
CA ALA A 415 27.09 29.44 -6.27
C ALA A 415 27.54 28.75 -4.97
N GLU A 416 28.60 27.94 -5.04
CA GLU A 416 29.17 27.17 -3.91
C GLU A 416 28.36 25.96 -3.42
N SER A 417 27.22 25.62 -4.03
CA SER A 417 26.42 24.45 -3.61
C SER A 417 26.95 23.13 -4.18
N GLU A 418 26.92 22.09 -3.36
CA GLU A 418 27.10 20.72 -3.83
C GLU A 418 25.87 20.27 -4.62
N VAL A 419 26.06 19.95 -5.89
CA VAL A 419 24.98 19.55 -6.80
C VAL A 419 24.99 18.05 -6.97
N THR A 420 23.83 17.42 -6.83
CA THR A 420 23.65 15.99 -7.10
C THR A 420 22.35 15.76 -7.87
N ALA A 421 22.34 14.78 -8.78
CA ALA A 421 21.12 14.29 -9.41
C ALA A 421 21.14 12.77 -9.49
N ASP A 422 19.98 12.16 -9.24
CA ASP A 422 19.77 10.71 -9.35
C ASP A 422 18.33 10.41 -9.73
N GLN A 423 18.07 9.18 -10.18
CA GLN A 423 16.73 8.66 -10.36
C GLN A 423 15.96 8.72 -9.03
N ALA A 424 14.73 9.23 -9.06
CA ALA A 424 13.90 9.44 -7.87
C ALA A 424 12.75 8.45 -7.71
N GLY A 425 12.44 7.71 -8.76
CA GLY A 425 11.33 6.77 -8.81
C GLY A 425 11.36 5.91 -10.08
N PRO A 426 10.40 4.97 -10.23
CA PRO A 426 10.33 4.14 -11.41
C PRO A 426 10.02 4.99 -12.66
N PRO A 427 10.45 4.55 -13.86
CA PRO A 427 10.02 5.15 -15.11
C PRO A 427 8.50 5.07 -15.26
N LEU A 428 7.92 6.15 -15.79
CA LEU A 428 6.48 6.34 -15.89
C LEU A 428 6.07 6.42 -17.37
N GLY A 429 4.86 5.95 -17.65
CA GLY A 429 4.24 6.00 -18.99
C GLY A 429 3.03 6.94 -19.04
N LEU A 430 2.37 7.01 -20.19
CA LEU A 430 1.22 7.92 -20.39
C LEU A 430 0.11 7.72 -19.35
N ALA A 431 -0.23 6.48 -19.02
CA ALA A 431 -1.27 6.18 -18.02
C ALA A 431 -0.92 6.65 -16.58
N ASP A 432 0.33 7.01 -16.30
CA ASP A 432 0.74 7.59 -15.00
C ASP A 432 0.52 9.10 -14.93
N LEU A 433 0.30 9.76 -16.08
CA LEU A 433 0.18 11.21 -16.19
C LEU A 433 -0.86 11.84 -15.22
N PRO A 434 -2.03 11.23 -14.96
CA PRO A 434 -3.00 11.75 -13.99
C PRO A 434 -2.50 11.77 -12.54
N PHE A 435 -1.44 11.01 -12.22
CA PHE A 435 -0.94 10.84 -10.85
C PHE A 435 0.38 11.60 -10.59
N LEU A 436 0.86 12.38 -11.55
CA LEU A 436 2.05 13.21 -11.33
C LEU A 436 1.76 14.31 -10.32
N ASP A 437 2.79 14.73 -9.59
CA ASP A 437 2.69 15.91 -8.74
C ASP A 437 2.57 17.17 -9.62
N PRO A 438 1.45 17.94 -9.53
CA PRO A 438 1.27 19.16 -10.30
C PRO A 438 2.42 20.16 -10.12
N GLU A 439 3.00 20.22 -8.92
CA GLU A 439 4.09 21.13 -8.60
C GLU A 439 5.40 20.70 -9.26
N ALA A 440 5.75 19.42 -9.17
CA ALA A 440 6.89 18.84 -9.88
C ALA A 440 6.77 19.01 -11.41
N VAL A 441 5.56 18.87 -11.97
CA VAL A 441 5.32 19.12 -13.41
C VAL A 441 5.55 20.60 -13.76
N ARG A 442 5.07 21.53 -12.93
CA ARG A 442 5.30 22.98 -13.13
C ARG A 442 6.79 23.31 -13.13
N ARG A 443 7.55 22.80 -12.15
CA ARG A 443 9.02 22.96 -12.11
C ARG A 443 9.70 22.34 -13.33
N THR A 444 9.27 21.13 -13.72
CA THR A 444 9.79 20.44 -14.91
C THR A 444 9.64 21.27 -16.19
N LEU A 445 8.51 21.96 -16.37
CA LEU A 445 8.26 22.80 -17.54
C LEU A 445 9.18 24.02 -17.60
N ALA A 446 9.47 24.64 -16.46
CA ALA A 446 10.40 25.76 -16.36
C ALA A 446 11.84 25.36 -16.74
N CYS A 447 12.22 24.11 -16.48
CA CYS A 447 13.56 23.58 -16.75
C CYS A 447 13.74 23.03 -18.18
N GLN A 448 12.77 23.15 -19.09
CA GLN A 448 12.90 22.56 -20.44
C GLN A 448 13.89 23.33 -21.33
N VAL A 449 14.88 22.62 -21.88
CA VAL A 449 15.91 23.20 -22.75
C VAL A 449 15.32 23.60 -24.11
N ARG A 450 14.57 22.69 -24.75
CA ARG A 450 14.13 22.84 -26.15
C ARG A 450 12.66 23.24 -26.24
N ALA A 451 12.34 24.08 -27.22
CA ALA A 451 10.96 24.45 -27.52
C ALA A 451 10.11 23.25 -27.99
N SER A 452 10.73 22.23 -28.59
CA SER A 452 10.09 20.98 -28.98
C SER A 452 9.59 20.18 -27.78
N ASP A 453 10.37 20.12 -26.70
CA ASP A 453 10.03 19.30 -25.53
C ASP A 453 8.96 19.98 -24.69
N ARG A 454 9.00 21.33 -24.57
CA ARG A 454 7.86 22.12 -24.06
C ARG A 454 6.57 21.84 -24.83
N ARG A 455 6.64 21.78 -26.16
CA ARG A 455 5.46 21.48 -27.00
C ARG A 455 4.95 20.07 -26.77
N ARG A 456 5.83 19.07 -26.68
CA ARG A 456 5.47 17.68 -26.40
C ARG A 456 4.83 17.54 -25.03
N TRP A 457 5.40 18.17 -24.00
CA TRP A 457 4.79 18.22 -22.67
C TRP A 457 3.37 18.80 -22.70
N ARG A 458 3.16 19.94 -23.38
CA ARG A 458 1.81 20.52 -23.55
C ARG A 458 0.85 19.53 -24.22
N GLN A 459 1.28 18.87 -25.29
CA GLN A 459 0.48 17.84 -25.98
C GLN A 459 0.14 16.66 -25.07
N LEU A 460 1.03 16.26 -24.15
CA LEU A 460 0.73 15.23 -23.16
C LEU A 460 -0.32 15.72 -22.17
N LEU A 461 -0.14 16.93 -21.62
CA LEU A 461 -1.03 17.53 -20.63
C LEU A 461 -2.42 17.83 -21.18
N ASP A 462 -2.54 18.14 -22.48
CA ASP A 462 -3.81 18.33 -23.17
C ASP A 462 -4.67 17.06 -23.23
N ARG A 463 -4.07 15.87 -23.04
CA ARG A 463 -4.80 14.60 -22.91
C ARG A 463 -5.54 14.47 -21.58
N LEU A 464 -5.20 15.27 -20.57
CA LEU A 464 -5.91 15.33 -19.31
C LEU A 464 -7.15 16.25 -19.42
N PRO A 465 -8.23 16.00 -18.67
CA PRO A 465 -9.36 16.91 -18.61
C PRO A 465 -8.92 18.34 -18.24
N ALA A 466 -9.57 19.37 -18.82
CA ALA A 466 -9.24 20.78 -18.56
C ALA A 466 -9.22 21.15 -17.06
N GLY A 467 -10.05 20.49 -16.26
CA GLY A 467 -10.11 20.68 -14.82
C GLY A 467 -9.05 19.93 -14.01
N HIS A 468 -8.18 19.13 -14.61
CA HIS A 468 -7.26 18.24 -13.89
C HIS A 468 -6.13 19.03 -13.20
N PRO A 469 -5.79 18.76 -11.92
CA PRO A 469 -4.76 19.50 -11.18
C PRO A 469 -3.42 19.60 -11.90
N VAL A 470 -2.92 18.48 -12.44
CA VAL A 470 -1.66 18.42 -13.21
C VAL A 470 -1.69 19.32 -14.44
N ARG A 471 -2.82 19.38 -15.15
CA ARG A 471 -2.97 20.26 -16.32
C ARG A 471 -2.99 21.72 -15.89
N ARG A 472 -3.80 22.09 -14.88
CA ARG A 472 -3.86 23.48 -14.39
C ARG A 472 -2.52 23.98 -13.85
N GLY A 473 -1.76 23.11 -13.18
CA GLY A 473 -0.41 23.42 -12.69
C GLY A 473 0.55 23.86 -13.80
N SER A 474 0.28 23.47 -15.05
CA SER A 474 1.08 23.84 -16.22
C SER A 474 0.66 25.13 -16.93
N GLU A 475 -0.54 25.66 -16.68
CA GLU A 475 -1.12 26.78 -17.43
C GLU A 475 -0.47 28.14 -17.10
N GLY A 476 0.42 28.19 -16.10
CA GLY A 476 1.21 29.38 -15.73
C GLY A 476 2.73 29.24 -15.90
N ALA A 477 3.21 28.18 -16.58
CA ALA A 477 4.63 27.85 -16.73
C ALA A 477 5.20 28.13 -18.13
#